data_AF-A0A7C1YPW2-F1
#
_entry.id   AF-A0A7C1YPW2-F1
#
_cell.length_a   1.000
_cell.length_b   1.000
_cell.length_c   1.000
_cell.angle_alpha   90.00
_cell.angle_beta   90.00
_cell.angle_gamma   90.00
#
_symmetry.space_group_name_H-M   'P 1'
#
loop_
_entity.id
_entity.type
_entity.pdbx_description
1 polymer ?
#
loop_
_entity_poly.entity_id
_entity_poly.type
_entity_poly.pdbx_seq_one_letter_code
_entity_poly.pdbx_strand_id
1 'polypeptide(L)'
;MEKPVSKKKKGISPIWILPAIALCIGAWLLYKGIVERPVYIVVHFRSAEGVTAGKTKVMYKGLPVGVVEEITVDEGLDTVSMKIAIDPRAKKGLVKDLKFWIVRPEIAAGRVRGLQTLLSGSYIAVQPGTSKEPCREFYGLDEPPPVPEDAPGLHIKLRTEALNSLQQGSPIYYKDIRVGSVQGYTLEEDGTILVSAYIEPEYKRLVKPGSRFWNASGITLSGGLSGIKFHMESITTLINGGVSFYTPEFMMDQEPAKNGQVYKLYEDYEDAQYGIDVRLKIESGENIVEGLTKVIYRGLEVGRVKKVVLNKGQKRYKVTAHLLLDPMARPILKEGTKFWIIRPTFGAGGVKNLGTLVSGAYITFVPGEGKPCFDFVAEGSNSKEIFRDGKFYKLVSTDLQSLAPGTP
;
A
#
# COMPACT_ATOMS: atom_id res chain seq x y z
N MET A 1 -45.47 99.86 -13.50
CA MET A 1 -44.96 98.94 -14.54
C MET A 1 -43.96 97.99 -13.88
N GLU A 2 -44.43 96.85 -13.39
CA GLU A 2 -43.55 95.81 -12.84
C GLU A 2 -43.11 94.86 -13.96
N LYS A 3 -41.79 94.63 -14.06
CA LYS A 3 -41.20 93.70 -15.04
C LYS A 3 -41.31 92.27 -14.50
N PRO A 4 -41.72 91.27 -15.30
CA PRO A 4 -41.77 89.90 -14.83
C PRO A 4 -40.37 89.30 -14.77
N VAL A 5 -40.00 88.80 -13.58
CA VAL A 5 -38.76 88.06 -13.35
C VAL A 5 -38.97 86.60 -13.78
N SER A 6 -38.42 86.23 -14.94
CA SER A 6 -38.39 84.85 -15.41
C SER A 6 -37.33 84.04 -14.65
N LYS A 7 -37.77 83.21 -13.69
CA LYS A 7 -36.93 82.17 -13.09
C LYS A 7 -36.77 81.01 -14.06
N LYS A 8 -35.66 81.00 -14.82
CA LYS A 8 -35.21 79.83 -15.60
C LYS A 8 -34.95 78.64 -14.66
N LYS A 9 -35.82 77.63 -14.67
CA LYS A 9 -35.51 76.32 -14.08
C LYS A 9 -34.56 75.58 -15.03
N LYS A 10 -33.26 75.58 -14.70
CA LYS A 10 -32.26 74.66 -15.27
C LYS A 10 -32.45 73.27 -14.65
N GLY A 11 -33.48 72.55 -15.06
CA GLY A 11 -33.64 71.14 -14.76
C GLY A 11 -33.37 70.33 -16.02
N ILE A 12 -32.55 69.29 -15.92
CA ILE A 12 -32.43 68.29 -17.01
C ILE A 12 -33.84 67.72 -17.21
N SER A 13 -34.37 67.80 -18.44
CA SER A 13 -35.72 67.30 -18.72
C SER A 13 -35.81 65.80 -18.40
N PRO A 14 -36.88 65.32 -17.75
CA PRO A 14 -37.06 63.90 -17.43
C PRO A 14 -36.92 62.96 -18.64
N ILE A 15 -37.15 63.48 -19.84
CA ILE A 15 -37.00 62.79 -21.13
C ILE A 15 -35.56 62.30 -21.38
N TRP A 16 -34.54 62.98 -20.84
CA TRP A 16 -33.13 62.61 -21.00
C TRP A 16 -32.66 61.51 -20.03
N ILE A 17 -33.47 61.16 -19.02
CA ILE A 17 -33.15 60.09 -18.07
C ILE A 17 -33.16 58.72 -18.76
N LEU A 18 -34.11 58.49 -19.65
CA LEU A 18 -34.26 57.21 -20.36
C LEU A 18 -33.06 56.89 -21.28
N PRO A 19 -32.59 57.81 -22.15
CA PRO A 19 -31.36 57.62 -22.93
C PRO A 19 -30.11 57.43 -22.06
N ALA A 20 -29.99 58.17 -20.94
CA ALA A 20 -28.85 58.04 -20.04
C ALA A 20 -28.80 56.65 -19.38
N ILE A 21 -29.94 56.13 -18.93
CA ILE A 21 -30.03 54.76 -18.39
C ILE A 21 -29.67 53.73 -19.47
N ALA A 22 -30.21 53.87 -20.68
CA ALA A 22 -29.87 52.97 -21.79
C ALA A 22 -28.36 52.98 -22.11
N LEU A 23 -27.73 54.16 -22.08
CA LEU A 23 -26.28 54.31 -22.28
C LEU A 23 -25.47 53.68 -21.13
N CYS A 24 -25.91 53.84 -19.88
CA CYS A 24 -25.30 53.17 -18.72
C CYS A 24 -25.39 51.65 -18.83
N ILE A 25 -26.56 51.10 -19.21
CA ILE A 25 -26.74 49.65 -19.41
C ILE A 25 -25.86 49.17 -20.56
N GLY A 26 -25.83 49.91 -21.68
CA GLY A 26 -24.97 49.61 -22.83
C GLY A 26 -23.49 49.57 -22.43
N ALA A 27 -23.01 50.60 -21.72
CA ALA A 27 -21.64 50.67 -21.23
C ALA A 27 -21.32 49.52 -20.24
N TRP A 28 -22.27 49.16 -19.37
CA TRP A 28 -22.09 48.05 -18.43
C TRP A 28 -22.03 46.70 -19.14
N LEU A 29 -22.90 46.44 -20.12
CA LEU A 29 -22.87 45.22 -20.94
C LEU A 29 -21.57 45.13 -21.75
N LEU A 30 -21.09 46.25 -22.28
CA LEU A 30 -19.80 46.34 -22.99
C LEU A 30 -18.63 46.02 -22.06
N TYR A 31 -18.61 46.62 -20.87
CA TYR A 31 -17.61 46.35 -19.84
C TYR A 31 -17.61 44.87 -19.44
N LYS A 32 -18.79 44.32 -19.15
CA LYS A 32 -18.99 42.92 -18.79
C LYS A 32 -18.48 41.99 -19.91
N GLY A 33 -18.85 42.27 -21.16
CA GLY A 33 -18.43 41.49 -22.32
C GLY A 33 -16.95 41.60 -22.70
N ILE A 34 -16.19 42.55 -22.12
CA ILE A 34 -14.73 42.64 -22.26
C ILE A 34 -14.03 41.88 -21.13
N VAL A 35 -14.53 42.02 -19.89
CA VAL A 35 -13.91 41.42 -18.70
C VAL A 35 -14.15 39.91 -18.63
N GLU A 36 -15.32 39.43 -19.06
CA GLU A 36 -15.71 38.00 -18.96
C GLU A 36 -15.28 37.15 -20.17
N ARG A 37 -14.45 37.68 -21.09
CA ARG A 37 -14.05 36.93 -22.29
C ARG A 37 -13.17 35.72 -21.95
N PRO A 38 -13.59 34.50 -22.31
CA PRO A 38 -12.80 33.31 -22.03
C PRO A 38 -11.45 33.36 -22.75
N VAL A 39 -10.47 32.67 -22.17
CA VAL A 39 -9.16 32.48 -22.78
C VAL A 39 -9.15 31.15 -23.49
N TYR A 40 -8.99 31.16 -24.81
CA TYR A 40 -8.93 29.94 -25.60
C TYR A 40 -7.54 29.32 -25.54
N ILE A 41 -7.50 28.00 -25.37
CA ILE A 41 -6.30 27.17 -25.52
C ILE A 41 -6.60 25.99 -26.45
N VAL A 42 -5.56 25.43 -27.03
CA VAL A 42 -5.62 24.19 -27.80
C VAL A 42 -4.87 23.10 -27.04
N VAL A 43 -5.50 21.94 -26.87
CA VAL A 43 -4.86 20.77 -26.24
C VAL A 43 -4.97 19.58 -27.19
N HIS A 44 -3.82 19.01 -27.52
CA HIS A 44 -3.68 17.87 -28.41
C HIS A 44 -3.72 16.56 -27.63
N PHE A 45 -4.61 15.64 -28.00
CA PHE A 45 -4.68 14.30 -27.42
C PHE A 45 -4.60 13.24 -28.51
N ARG A 46 -4.13 12.04 -28.16
CA ARG A 46 -4.18 10.88 -29.07
C ARG A 46 -5.60 10.35 -29.30
N SER A 47 -6.50 10.56 -28.34
CA SER A 47 -7.89 10.12 -28.40
C SER A 47 -8.81 11.11 -27.71
N ALA A 48 -10.00 11.31 -28.28
CA ALA A 48 -11.08 12.12 -27.71
C ALA A 48 -12.19 11.26 -27.07
N GLU A 49 -11.93 9.99 -26.79
CA GLU A 49 -12.92 9.07 -26.24
C GLU A 49 -13.53 9.59 -24.93
N GLY A 50 -14.87 9.65 -24.88
CA GLY A 50 -15.64 10.13 -23.74
C GLY A 50 -15.67 11.65 -23.57
N VAL A 51 -14.99 12.42 -24.44
CA VAL A 51 -15.02 13.89 -24.45
C VAL A 51 -16.12 14.37 -25.40
N THR A 52 -16.87 15.39 -24.99
CA THR A 52 -17.96 15.98 -25.79
C THR A 52 -17.89 17.50 -25.78
N ALA A 53 -17.88 18.09 -26.98
CA ALA A 53 -17.94 19.53 -27.19
C ALA A 53 -19.16 20.16 -26.49
N GLY A 54 -18.95 21.30 -25.83
CA GLY A 54 -19.93 22.04 -25.05
C GLY A 54 -20.31 21.42 -23.69
N LYS A 55 -19.89 20.19 -23.39
CA LYS A 55 -20.26 19.47 -22.16
C LYS A 55 -19.08 19.13 -21.28
N THR A 56 -17.98 18.66 -21.85
CA THR A 56 -16.81 18.23 -21.09
C THR A 56 -16.12 19.43 -20.47
N LYS A 57 -15.97 19.39 -19.14
CA LYS A 57 -15.35 20.44 -18.34
C LYS A 57 -13.88 20.15 -18.11
N VAL A 58 -13.09 21.22 -18.02
CA VAL A 58 -11.74 21.16 -17.46
C VAL A 58 -11.84 21.42 -15.96
N MET A 59 -11.28 20.51 -15.15
CA MET A 59 -11.41 20.50 -13.70
C MET A 59 -10.04 20.64 -13.04
N TYR A 60 -9.93 21.58 -12.10
CA TYR A 60 -8.77 21.73 -11.22
C TYR A 60 -9.21 21.54 -9.77
N LYS A 61 -8.65 20.55 -9.07
CA LYS A 61 -9.01 20.22 -7.66
C LYS A 61 -10.52 20.15 -7.43
N GLY A 62 -11.26 19.55 -8.37
CA GLY A 62 -12.73 19.41 -8.30
C GLY A 62 -13.54 20.65 -8.70
N LEU A 63 -12.90 21.75 -9.09
CA LEU A 63 -13.56 22.97 -9.56
C LEU A 63 -13.49 23.11 -11.08
N PRO A 64 -14.60 23.48 -11.76
CA PRO A 64 -14.59 23.72 -13.20
C PRO A 64 -13.85 25.02 -13.53
N VAL A 65 -12.82 24.92 -14.37
CA VAL A 65 -11.98 26.05 -14.81
C VAL A 65 -12.04 26.28 -16.32
N GLY A 66 -12.76 25.43 -17.05
CA GLY A 66 -13.01 25.62 -18.48
C GLY A 66 -13.96 24.59 -19.07
N VAL A 67 -14.24 24.72 -20.36
CA VAL A 67 -15.12 23.83 -21.13
C VAL A 67 -14.53 23.58 -22.51
N VAL A 68 -14.62 22.35 -23.00
CA VAL A 68 -14.27 21.99 -24.38
C VAL A 68 -15.33 22.57 -25.30
N GLU A 69 -14.95 23.43 -26.25
CA GLU A 69 -15.89 24.01 -27.22
C GLU A 69 -15.92 23.24 -28.54
N GLU A 70 -14.74 22.81 -29.01
CA GLU A 70 -14.59 22.21 -30.33
C GLU A 70 -13.56 21.08 -30.28
N ILE A 71 -13.79 20.06 -31.09
CA ILE A 71 -12.93 18.89 -31.23
C ILE A 71 -12.70 18.68 -32.72
N THR A 72 -11.44 18.75 -33.16
CA THR A 72 -11.04 18.61 -34.56
C THR A 72 -9.95 17.56 -34.67
N VAL A 73 -10.03 16.71 -35.68
CA VAL A 73 -8.95 15.77 -36.00
C VAL A 73 -7.86 16.51 -36.76
N ASP A 74 -6.60 16.32 -36.38
CA ASP A 74 -5.48 16.97 -37.05
C ASP A 74 -5.24 16.37 -38.45
N GLU A 75 -4.58 17.12 -39.34
CA GLU A 75 -4.36 16.71 -40.74
C GLU A 75 -3.64 15.36 -40.89
N GLY A 76 -2.85 14.95 -39.89
CA GLY A 76 -2.15 13.66 -39.83
C GLY A 76 -2.99 12.48 -39.34
N LEU A 77 -4.24 12.70 -38.90
CA LEU A 77 -5.17 11.70 -38.33
C LEU A 77 -4.69 10.98 -37.04
N ASP A 78 -3.48 11.25 -36.56
CA ASP A 78 -2.90 10.62 -35.36
C ASP A 78 -3.31 11.29 -34.04
N THR A 79 -3.75 12.56 -34.11
CA THR A 79 -4.09 13.37 -32.93
C THR A 79 -5.38 14.15 -33.14
N VAL A 80 -5.99 14.53 -32.01
CA VAL A 80 -7.21 15.32 -31.94
C VAL A 80 -6.91 16.60 -31.16
N SER A 81 -7.10 17.73 -31.84
CA SER A 81 -7.06 19.07 -31.27
C SER A 81 -8.37 19.41 -30.56
N MET A 82 -8.30 19.79 -29.30
CA MET A 82 -9.44 20.31 -28.55
C MET A 82 -9.28 21.80 -28.29
N LYS A 83 -10.23 22.60 -28.78
CA LYS A 83 -10.32 24.02 -28.42
C LYS A 83 -11.09 24.15 -27.13
N ILE A 84 -10.44 24.72 -26.12
CA ILE A 84 -10.98 24.81 -24.76
C ILE A 84 -11.10 26.28 -24.36
N ALA A 85 -12.29 26.67 -23.91
CA ALA A 85 -12.55 27.97 -23.29
C ALA A 85 -12.22 27.90 -21.79
N ILE A 86 -11.16 28.59 -21.37
CA ILE A 86 -10.72 28.67 -19.96
C ILE A 86 -11.25 29.95 -19.31
N ASP A 87 -11.63 29.83 -18.03
CA ASP A 87 -12.05 30.96 -17.20
C ASP A 87 -10.94 32.04 -17.13
N PRO A 88 -11.25 33.34 -17.34
CA PRO A 88 -10.26 34.41 -17.31
C PRO A 88 -9.46 34.49 -16.01
N ARG A 89 -10.04 34.04 -14.89
CA ARG A 89 -9.38 34.00 -13.58
C ARG A 89 -8.23 33.00 -13.54
N ALA A 90 -8.30 31.94 -14.35
CA ALA A 90 -7.25 30.93 -14.49
C ALA A 90 -6.14 31.31 -15.48
N LYS A 91 -6.27 32.45 -16.20
CA LYS A 91 -5.32 32.91 -17.23
C LYS A 91 -3.86 32.92 -16.77
N LYS A 92 -3.60 33.27 -15.50
CA LYS A 92 -2.25 33.34 -14.92
C LYS A 92 -1.58 31.97 -14.77
N GLY A 93 -2.36 30.90 -14.66
CA GLY A 93 -1.84 29.53 -14.54
C GLY A 93 -1.59 28.83 -15.87
N LEU A 94 -1.91 29.47 -17.01
CA LEU A 94 -1.69 28.92 -18.34
C LEU A 94 -0.23 29.09 -18.77
N VAL A 95 0.63 28.23 -18.23
CA VAL A 95 2.10 28.26 -18.40
C VAL A 95 2.61 27.00 -19.09
N LYS A 96 3.82 27.05 -19.65
CA LYS A 96 4.39 26.01 -20.53
C LYS A 96 4.40 24.58 -19.96
N ASP A 97 4.56 24.40 -18.66
CA ASP A 97 4.62 23.09 -17.98
C ASP A 97 3.27 22.65 -17.37
N LEU A 98 2.17 23.29 -17.77
CA LEU A 98 0.81 22.89 -17.42
C LEU A 98 0.46 21.55 -18.09
N LYS A 99 -0.04 20.59 -17.30
CA LYS A 99 -0.36 19.24 -17.77
C LYS A 99 -1.86 19.00 -17.78
N PHE A 100 -2.34 18.30 -18.80
CA PHE A 100 -3.75 17.92 -18.97
C PHE A 100 -3.86 16.41 -19.18
N TRP A 101 -4.92 15.78 -18.68
CA TRP A 101 -5.24 14.38 -19.00
C TRP A 101 -6.76 14.17 -18.94
N ILE A 102 -7.26 13.17 -19.68
CA ILE A 102 -8.68 12.82 -19.68
C ILE A 102 -8.93 11.80 -18.55
N VAL A 103 -9.86 12.13 -17.65
CA VAL A 103 -10.34 11.21 -16.62
C VAL A 103 -11.63 10.56 -17.10
N ARG A 104 -11.57 9.24 -17.27
CA ARG A 104 -12.71 8.39 -17.66
C ARG A 104 -13.38 7.81 -16.41
N PRO A 105 -14.71 7.67 -16.39
CA PRO A 105 -15.38 6.99 -15.27
C PRO A 105 -15.01 5.50 -15.28
N GLU A 106 -14.48 5.00 -14.16
CA GLU A 106 -14.24 3.57 -13.97
C GLU A 106 -15.57 2.85 -13.71
N ILE A 107 -15.87 1.81 -14.48
CA ILE A 107 -17.04 0.96 -14.27
C ILE A 107 -16.74 0.05 -13.08
N ALA A 108 -17.11 0.48 -11.87
CA ALA A 108 -17.12 -0.40 -10.71
C ALA A 108 -18.26 -1.41 -10.86
N ALA A 109 -17.97 -2.56 -11.47
CA ALA A 109 -18.90 -3.69 -11.49
C ALA A 109 -19.19 -4.12 -10.03
N GLY A 110 -20.42 -3.94 -9.56
CA GLY A 110 -20.87 -4.49 -8.26
C GLY A 110 -21.62 -3.56 -7.32
N ARG A 111 -21.78 -2.26 -7.59
CA ARG A 111 -22.67 -1.39 -6.78
C ARG A 111 -23.68 -0.64 -7.64
N VAL A 112 -24.94 -1.10 -7.60
CA VAL A 112 -26.10 -0.52 -8.29
C VAL A 112 -26.61 0.78 -7.60
N ARG A 113 -25.73 1.52 -6.93
CA ARG A 113 -26.05 2.83 -6.33
C ARG A 113 -25.00 3.84 -6.77
N GLY A 114 -25.38 4.71 -7.70
CA GLY A 114 -24.46 5.69 -8.30
C GLY A 114 -24.73 6.03 -9.77
N LEU A 115 -25.88 5.70 -10.35
CA LEU A 115 -26.23 6.06 -11.74
C LEU A 115 -26.15 7.57 -12.04
N GLN A 116 -25.97 8.44 -11.03
CA GLN A 116 -25.74 9.87 -11.23
C GLN A 116 -24.30 10.23 -11.65
N THR A 117 -23.26 9.41 -11.36
CA THR A 117 -21.89 9.68 -11.84
C THR A 117 -21.68 9.27 -13.29
N LEU A 118 -22.48 8.33 -13.80
CA LEU A 118 -22.57 8.04 -15.24
C LEU A 118 -23.15 9.23 -16.05
N LEU A 119 -23.83 10.18 -15.39
CA LEU A 119 -24.46 11.33 -16.03
C LEU A 119 -23.51 12.50 -16.31
N SER A 120 -22.30 12.51 -15.72
CA SER A 120 -21.37 13.65 -15.80
C SER A 120 -20.39 13.56 -16.98
N GLY A 121 -20.23 12.38 -17.59
CA GLY A 121 -19.27 12.13 -18.68
C GLY A 121 -17.80 12.21 -18.23
N SER A 122 -16.87 11.92 -19.14
CA SER A 122 -15.44 12.13 -18.89
C SER A 122 -15.15 13.62 -18.72
N TYR A 123 -14.14 13.95 -17.92
CA TYR A 123 -13.67 15.32 -17.73
C TYR A 123 -12.16 15.42 -17.99
N ILE A 124 -11.68 16.62 -18.28
CA ILE A 124 -10.24 16.87 -18.45
C ILE A 124 -9.73 17.41 -17.11
N ALA A 125 -8.76 16.74 -16.51
CA ALA A 125 -8.09 17.23 -15.32
C ALA A 125 -6.86 18.07 -15.70
N VAL A 126 -6.49 19.02 -14.84
CA VAL A 126 -5.32 19.87 -15.04
C VAL A 126 -4.43 19.88 -13.78
N GLN A 127 -3.11 19.81 -14.00
CA GLN A 127 -2.10 19.99 -12.97
C GLN A 127 -1.29 21.26 -13.27
N PRO A 128 -1.23 22.24 -12.35
CA PRO A 128 -0.53 23.50 -12.52
C PRO A 128 0.97 23.27 -12.70
N GLY A 129 1.56 24.07 -13.58
CA GLY A 129 3.00 24.17 -13.74
C GLY A 129 3.63 25.26 -12.88
N THR A 130 4.95 25.28 -12.86
CA THR A 130 5.82 26.24 -12.16
C THR A 130 6.50 27.24 -13.09
N SER A 131 6.44 27.03 -14.41
CA SER A 131 7.03 27.92 -15.39
C SER A 131 6.40 29.32 -15.34
N LYS A 132 7.17 30.34 -15.73
CA LYS A 132 6.69 31.71 -15.89
C LYS A 132 6.31 32.04 -17.34
N GLU A 133 6.62 31.15 -18.28
CA GLU A 133 6.36 31.34 -19.70
C GLU A 133 4.88 31.04 -20.01
N PRO A 134 4.09 32.01 -20.49
CA PRO A 134 2.69 31.77 -20.84
C PRO A 134 2.60 30.87 -22.07
N CYS A 135 1.68 29.92 -22.06
CA CYS A 135 1.41 29.03 -23.19
C CYS A 135 -0.09 28.94 -23.48
N ARG A 136 -0.42 28.64 -24.74
CA ARG A 136 -1.80 28.49 -25.25
C ARG A 136 -2.02 27.16 -25.96
N GLU A 137 -0.97 26.41 -26.18
CA GLU A 137 -0.98 25.15 -26.89
C GLU A 137 -0.31 24.09 -26.01
N PHE A 138 -0.95 22.94 -25.87
CA PHE A 138 -0.54 21.91 -24.92
C PHE A 138 -0.70 20.53 -25.54
N TYR A 139 0.05 19.57 -24.99
CA TYR A 139 -0.10 18.17 -25.30
C TYR A 139 -0.61 17.45 -24.05
N GLY A 140 -1.74 16.77 -24.21
CA GLY A 140 -2.35 15.98 -23.17
C GLY A 140 -1.58 14.69 -22.88
N LEU A 141 -1.59 14.27 -21.63
CA LEU A 141 -1.02 13.01 -21.18
C LEU A 141 -2.07 11.90 -21.31
N ASP A 142 -1.61 10.71 -21.70
CA ASP A 142 -2.45 9.51 -21.79
C ASP A 142 -2.88 9.02 -20.39
N GLU A 143 -2.03 9.23 -19.39
CA GLU A 143 -2.23 8.83 -18.00
C GLU A 143 -2.10 10.02 -17.03
N PRO A 144 -2.76 9.97 -15.86
CA PRO A 144 -2.60 11.00 -14.84
C PRO A 144 -1.13 11.14 -14.43
N PRO A 145 -0.61 12.37 -14.34
CA PRO A 145 0.72 12.60 -13.82
C PRO A 145 0.79 12.18 -12.35
N PRO A 146 1.99 11.86 -11.83
CA PRO A 146 2.16 11.52 -10.43
C PRO A 146 1.68 12.68 -9.56
N VAL A 147 1.06 12.32 -8.43
CA VAL A 147 0.64 13.27 -7.40
C VAL A 147 1.86 14.11 -6.99
N PRO A 148 1.76 15.45 -6.99
CA PRO A 148 2.84 16.33 -6.54
C PRO A 148 3.36 15.97 -5.14
N GLU A 149 4.64 16.22 -4.88
CA GLU A 149 5.21 16.06 -3.52
C GLU A 149 4.65 17.07 -2.50
N ASP A 150 4.10 18.20 -2.96
CA ASP A 150 3.47 19.22 -2.12
C ASP A 150 1.96 18.99 -1.92
N ALA A 151 1.41 17.89 -2.47
CA ALA A 151 0.02 17.54 -2.25
C ALA A 151 -0.25 17.30 -0.76
N PRO A 152 -1.39 17.77 -0.22
CA PRO A 152 -1.79 17.40 1.13
C PRO A 152 -1.91 15.87 1.24
N GLY A 153 -1.28 15.28 2.25
CA GLY A 153 -1.30 13.83 2.47
C GLY A 153 -0.05 13.37 3.20
N LEU A 154 0.17 12.06 3.20
CA LEU A 154 1.39 11.44 3.73
C LEU A 154 2.20 10.83 2.58
N HIS A 155 3.39 11.34 2.37
CA HIS A 155 4.36 10.84 1.39
C HIS A 155 5.41 10.02 2.11
N ILE A 156 5.53 8.74 1.79
CA ILE A 156 6.51 7.82 2.38
C ILE A 156 7.36 7.19 1.29
N LYS A 157 8.47 6.58 1.71
CA LYS A 157 9.35 5.84 0.82
C LYS A 157 9.39 4.38 1.23
N LEU A 158 9.27 3.47 0.27
CA LEU A 158 9.35 2.03 0.51
C LEU A 158 10.62 1.49 -0.17
N ARG A 159 11.51 0.88 0.60
CA ARG A 159 12.77 0.31 0.10
C ARG A 159 12.61 -1.19 -0.13
N THR A 160 13.02 -1.66 -1.31
CA THR A 160 12.98 -3.07 -1.72
C THR A 160 14.21 -3.44 -2.56
N GLU A 161 14.55 -4.72 -2.62
CA GLU A 161 15.58 -5.26 -3.54
C GLU A 161 15.02 -5.47 -4.96
N ALA A 162 13.70 -5.64 -5.09
CA ALA A 162 13.02 -5.90 -6.35
C ALA A 162 11.66 -5.19 -6.43
N LEU A 163 11.35 -4.62 -7.60
CA LEU A 163 10.07 -3.93 -7.84
C LEU A 163 8.91 -4.93 -8.04
N ASN A 164 9.21 -6.13 -8.54
CA ASN A 164 8.23 -7.16 -8.90
C ASN A 164 7.13 -6.59 -9.82
N SER A 165 5.86 -6.77 -9.45
CA SER A 165 4.67 -6.32 -10.19
C SER A 165 4.29 -4.85 -9.97
N LEU A 166 5.03 -4.09 -9.16
CA LEU A 166 4.67 -2.72 -8.81
C LEU A 166 4.93 -1.76 -9.97
N GLN A 167 3.96 -0.91 -10.22
CA GLN A 167 4.01 0.12 -11.25
C GLN A 167 3.59 1.47 -10.64
N GLN A 168 3.86 2.53 -11.36
CA GLN A 168 3.31 3.83 -11.01
C GLN A 168 1.77 3.76 -11.03
N GLY A 169 1.13 4.31 -10.00
CA GLY A 169 -0.32 4.22 -9.82
C GLY A 169 -0.81 2.95 -9.11
N SER A 170 0.07 1.95 -8.86
CA SER A 170 -0.29 0.75 -8.11
C SER A 170 -0.95 1.11 -6.77
N PRO A 171 -2.10 0.49 -6.43
CA PRO A 171 -2.85 0.82 -5.24
C PRO A 171 -2.13 0.42 -3.95
N ILE A 172 -2.32 1.21 -2.90
CA ILE A 172 -1.88 0.88 -1.55
C ILE A 172 -3.11 0.56 -0.70
N TYR A 173 -3.09 -0.59 -0.02
CA TYR A 173 -4.21 -1.11 0.74
C TYR A 173 -3.93 -1.17 2.25
N TYR A 174 -4.98 -0.91 3.02
CA TYR A 174 -5.04 -1.21 4.45
C TYR A 174 -6.33 -1.99 4.71
N LYS A 175 -6.21 -3.23 5.20
CA LYS A 175 -7.36 -4.14 5.40
C LYS A 175 -8.28 -4.21 4.15
N ASP A 176 -7.66 -4.41 2.97
CA ASP A 176 -8.32 -4.48 1.65
C ASP A 176 -9.01 -3.19 1.16
N ILE A 177 -8.88 -2.08 1.89
CA ILE A 177 -9.38 -0.77 1.47
C ILE A 177 -8.24 0.01 0.81
N ARG A 178 -8.45 0.53 -0.40
CA ARG A 178 -7.48 1.41 -1.07
C ARG A 178 -7.38 2.71 -0.29
N VAL A 179 -6.18 3.05 0.15
CA VAL A 179 -5.88 4.24 0.97
C VAL A 179 -4.82 5.16 0.35
N GLY A 180 -4.28 4.75 -0.81
CA GLY A 180 -3.20 5.48 -1.46
C GLY A 180 -2.75 4.83 -2.77
N SER A 181 -1.60 5.29 -3.27
CA SER A 181 -1.00 4.81 -4.51
C SER A 181 0.51 5.01 -4.54
N VAL A 182 1.19 4.16 -5.31
CA VAL A 182 2.59 4.33 -5.69
C VAL A 182 2.72 5.52 -6.65
N GLN A 183 3.60 6.46 -6.33
CA GLN A 183 3.89 7.66 -7.15
C GLN A 183 4.98 7.41 -8.19
N GLY A 184 5.89 6.48 -7.93
CA GLY A 184 7.03 6.16 -8.81
C GLY A 184 8.11 5.41 -8.05
N TYR A 185 9.23 5.13 -8.71
CA TYR A 185 10.37 4.43 -8.10
C TYR A 185 11.68 4.86 -8.74
N THR A 186 12.76 4.80 -7.95
CA THR A 186 14.12 5.13 -8.37
C THR A 186 15.07 4.01 -7.94
N LEU A 187 16.03 3.66 -8.80
CA LEU A 187 17.13 2.75 -8.45
C LEU A 187 18.25 3.56 -7.78
N GLU A 188 18.62 3.18 -6.57
CA GLU A 188 19.73 3.79 -5.81
C GLU A 188 21.07 3.19 -6.27
N GLU A 189 22.19 3.84 -5.95
CA GLU A 189 23.54 3.42 -6.36
C GLU A 189 23.94 2.04 -5.83
N ASP A 190 23.37 1.62 -4.69
CA ASP A 190 23.62 0.32 -4.07
C ASP A 190 22.80 -0.82 -4.68
N GLY A 191 21.98 -0.54 -5.70
CA GLY A 191 21.09 -1.49 -6.35
C GLY A 191 19.74 -1.65 -5.67
N THR A 192 19.49 -0.99 -4.54
CA THR A 192 18.17 -0.99 -3.90
C THR A 192 17.21 -0.06 -4.62
N ILE A 193 15.92 -0.40 -4.59
CA ILE A 193 14.86 0.39 -5.23
C ILE A 193 14.09 1.14 -4.16
N LEU A 194 13.95 2.45 -4.37
CA LEU A 194 13.19 3.35 -3.51
C LEU A 194 11.88 3.72 -4.20
N VAL A 195 10.78 3.18 -3.70
CA VAL A 195 9.43 3.42 -4.20
C VAL A 195 8.82 4.59 -3.44
N SER A 196 8.42 5.64 -4.15
CA SER A 196 7.68 6.76 -3.60
C SER A 196 6.21 6.41 -3.50
N ALA A 197 5.62 6.56 -2.32
CA ALA A 197 4.24 6.16 -2.03
C ALA A 197 3.47 7.33 -1.39
N TYR A 198 2.23 7.51 -1.81
CA TYR A 198 1.33 8.52 -1.30
C TYR A 198 0.13 7.88 -0.62
N ILE A 199 -0.19 8.36 0.58
CA ILE A 199 -1.35 7.97 1.38
C ILE A 199 -2.25 9.20 1.52
N GLU A 200 -3.55 9.01 1.27
CA GLU A 200 -4.50 10.12 1.26
C GLU A 200 -4.63 10.78 2.66
N PRO A 201 -4.97 12.08 2.74
CA PRO A 201 -5.01 12.84 4.00
C PRO A 201 -5.87 12.23 5.10
N GLU A 202 -7.00 11.62 4.72
CA GLU A 202 -7.93 10.95 5.62
C GLU A 202 -7.36 9.67 6.25
N TYR A 203 -6.43 9.00 5.55
CA TYR A 203 -5.81 7.74 5.99
C TYR A 203 -4.42 7.90 6.59
N LYS A 204 -3.83 9.11 6.58
CA LYS A 204 -2.46 9.35 7.09
C LYS A 204 -2.21 8.83 8.51
N ARG A 205 -3.24 8.74 9.35
CA ARG A 205 -3.15 8.27 10.75
C ARG A 205 -2.97 6.76 10.87
N LEU A 206 -3.27 5.99 9.81
CA LEU A 206 -3.16 4.54 9.81
C LEU A 206 -1.70 4.07 9.73
N VAL A 207 -0.84 4.86 9.08
CA VAL A 207 0.59 4.59 8.98
C VAL A 207 1.30 5.10 10.23
N LYS A 208 2.02 4.19 10.87
CA LYS A 208 2.83 4.42 12.06
C LYS A 208 4.29 4.05 11.78
N PRO A 209 5.25 4.49 12.61
CA PRO A 209 6.64 4.08 12.46
C PRO A 209 6.86 2.57 12.44
N GLY A 210 6.01 1.81 13.15
CA GLY A 210 6.01 0.35 13.15
C GLY A 210 5.26 -0.34 12.01
N SER A 211 4.68 0.40 11.07
CA SER A 211 3.95 -0.19 9.94
C SER A 211 4.85 -1.05 9.06
N ARG A 212 4.31 -2.16 8.58
CA ARG A 212 5.02 -3.11 7.72
C ARG A 212 4.28 -3.24 6.40
N PHE A 213 5.01 -3.06 5.31
CA PHE A 213 4.48 -3.01 3.95
C PHE A 213 4.95 -4.26 3.20
N TRP A 214 4.07 -4.92 2.46
CA TRP A 214 4.43 -6.05 1.60
C TRP A 214 3.84 -5.88 0.21
N ASN A 215 4.46 -6.55 -0.76
CA ASN A 215 3.86 -6.70 -2.07
C ASN A 215 2.65 -7.65 -1.96
N ALA A 216 1.45 -7.15 -2.29
CA ALA A 216 0.21 -7.91 -2.23
C ALA A 216 -0.11 -8.63 -3.56
N SER A 217 0.91 -8.83 -4.40
CA SER A 217 0.77 -9.42 -5.73
C SER A 217 1.37 -10.82 -5.73
N GLY A 218 0.56 -11.82 -6.07
CA GLY A 218 1.03 -13.19 -6.29
C GLY A 218 0.17 -14.22 -5.60
N ILE A 219 0.07 -15.39 -6.22
CA ILE A 219 -0.54 -16.57 -5.60
C ILE A 219 0.58 -17.31 -4.86
N THR A 220 0.66 -17.20 -3.53
CA THR A 220 1.46 -18.13 -2.72
C THR A 220 0.58 -19.31 -2.33
N LEU A 221 0.44 -20.29 -3.24
CA LEU A 221 -0.31 -21.52 -2.94
C LEU A 221 0.57 -22.46 -2.10
N SER A 222 0.53 -22.33 -0.77
CA SER A 222 1.15 -23.29 0.14
C SER A 222 0.15 -24.42 0.48
N GLY A 223 0.13 -25.47 -0.36
CA GLY A 223 -0.71 -26.64 -0.17
C GLY A 223 -0.06 -27.72 0.70
N GLY A 224 -0.61 -27.97 1.89
CA GLY A 224 -0.33 -29.16 2.72
C GLY A 224 -1.63 -29.90 3.06
N LEU A 225 -1.57 -31.23 3.22
CA LEU A 225 -2.71 -32.13 3.50
C LEU A 225 -3.39 -31.93 4.88
N SER A 226 -3.13 -30.80 5.54
CA SER A 226 -3.43 -30.56 6.94
C SER A 226 -4.11 -29.21 7.11
N GLY A 227 -5.41 -29.17 6.79
CA GLY A 227 -6.28 -28.01 7.02
C GLY A 227 -5.87 -26.78 6.22
N ILE A 228 -6.47 -26.59 5.05
CA ILE A 228 -6.29 -25.39 4.25
C ILE A 228 -6.82 -24.18 5.05
N LYS A 229 -5.93 -23.44 5.72
CA LYS A 229 -6.25 -22.09 6.18
C LYS A 229 -6.16 -21.19 4.95
N PHE A 230 -7.29 -21.00 4.27
CA PHE A 230 -7.44 -19.93 3.30
C PHE A 230 -7.35 -18.59 4.04
N HIS A 231 -6.13 -18.03 4.17
CA HIS A 231 -6.01 -16.57 4.18
C HIS A 231 -6.25 -16.15 2.73
N MET A 232 -7.53 -16.02 2.36
CA MET A 232 -7.88 -15.34 1.13
C MET A 232 -7.54 -13.87 1.33
N GLU A 233 -6.32 -13.48 0.96
CA GLU A 233 -6.11 -12.09 0.53
C GLU A 233 -7.17 -11.78 -0.52
N SER A 234 -7.73 -10.57 -0.47
CA SER A 234 -8.91 -10.23 -1.27
C SER A 234 -8.68 -10.53 -2.76
N ILE A 235 -9.66 -11.17 -3.42
CA ILE A 235 -9.65 -11.42 -4.87
C ILE A 235 -9.40 -10.12 -5.66
N THR A 236 -9.73 -8.95 -5.11
CA THR A 236 -9.46 -7.65 -5.73
C THR A 236 -7.99 -7.22 -5.70
N THR A 237 -7.19 -7.61 -4.70
CA THR A 237 -5.74 -7.31 -4.66
C THR A 237 -4.95 -8.27 -5.56
N LEU A 238 -5.45 -9.50 -5.70
CA LEU A 238 -4.87 -10.54 -6.55
C LEU A 238 -4.81 -10.19 -8.05
N ILE A 239 -5.75 -9.39 -8.57
CA ILE A 239 -5.88 -9.10 -10.01
C ILE A 239 -5.07 -7.87 -10.44
N ASN A 240 -5.03 -6.82 -9.62
CA ASN A 240 -4.43 -5.54 -10.00
C ASN A 240 -3.00 -5.34 -9.45
N GLY A 241 -2.54 -6.22 -8.56
CA GLY A 241 -1.31 -6.03 -7.80
C GLY A 241 -1.38 -4.81 -6.88
N GLY A 242 -0.36 -4.63 -6.04
CA GLY A 242 -0.28 -3.47 -5.16
C GLY A 242 0.58 -3.67 -3.92
N VAL A 243 0.47 -2.71 -3.01
CA VAL A 243 1.16 -2.77 -1.71
C VAL A 243 0.10 -2.85 -0.62
N SER A 244 0.23 -3.81 0.29
CA SER A 244 -0.58 -3.84 1.51
C SER A 244 0.28 -3.47 2.71
N PHE A 245 -0.34 -2.93 3.75
CA PHE A 245 0.34 -2.72 5.02
C PHE A 245 -0.52 -2.98 6.24
N TYR A 246 0.13 -3.26 7.36
CA TYR A 246 -0.49 -3.34 8.67
C TYR A 246 0.43 -2.69 9.71
N THR A 247 -0.17 -2.29 10.83
CA THR A 247 0.56 -1.82 12.01
C THR A 247 0.33 -2.83 13.12
N PRO A 248 1.41 -3.40 13.73
CA PRO A 248 1.25 -4.30 14.86
C PRO A 248 0.44 -3.64 16.00
N GLU A 249 -0.43 -4.42 16.65
CA GLU A 249 -1.42 -3.88 17.60
C GLU A 249 -0.79 -3.09 18.74
N PHE A 250 0.29 -3.61 19.33
CA PHE A 250 1.06 -2.95 20.37
C PHE A 250 1.83 -1.68 19.91
N MET A 251 1.81 -1.36 18.61
CA MET A 251 2.38 -0.13 18.04
C MET A 251 1.32 0.84 17.50
N MET A 252 0.01 0.52 17.59
CA MET A 252 -1.04 1.42 17.09
C MET A 252 -1.11 2.76 17.83
N ASP A 253 -0.72 2.77 19.12
CA ASP A 253 -0.74 3.97 19.97
C ASP A 253 0.43 4.94 19.69
N GLN A 254 1.36 4.59 18.80
CA GLN A 254 2.45 5.48 18.41
C GLN A 254 1.93 6.68 17.62
N GLU A 255 2.72 7.76 17.59
CA GLU A 255 2.45 8.90 16.73
C GLU A 255 2.36 8.48 15.24
N PRO A 256 1.51 9.13 14.42
CA PRO A 256 1.48 8.91 12.98
C PRO A 256 2.85 9.11 12.31
N ALA A 257 3.05 8.41 11.22
CA ALA A 257 4.24 8.58 10.38
C ALA A 257 4.38 10.01 9.85
N LYS A 258 5.62 10.42 9.58
CA LYS A 258 5.96 11.73 9.00
C LYS A 258 6.29 11.60 7.51
N ASN A 259 6.16 12.70 6.78
CA ASN A 259 6.58 12.76 5.37
C ASN A 259 8.05 12.40 5.21
N GLY A 260 8.37 11.68 4.13
CA GLY A 260 9.70 11.19 3.80
C GLY A 260 10.16 9.98 4.60
N GLN A 261 9.35 9.47 5.54
CA GLN A 261 9.72 8.30 6.32
C GLN A 261 9.89 7.07 5.43
N VAL A 262 10.97 6.32 5.68
CA VAL A 262 11.35 5.16 4.89
C VAL A 262 10.92 3.88 5.61
N TYR A 263 10.26 2.99 4.88
CA TYR A 263 9.85 1.66 5.34
C TYR A 263 10.48 0.59 4.45
N LYS A 264 10.64 -0.63 4.97
CA LYS A 264 10.95 -1.78 4.13
C LYS A 264 9.67 -2.29 3.47
N LEU A 265 9.76 -2.57 2.18
CA LEU A 265 8.77 -3.33 1.44
C LEU A 265 9.22 -4.79 1.40
N TYR A 266 8.44 -5.65 2.06
CA TYR A 266 8.67 -7.09 2.12
C TYR A 266 8.11 -7.78 0.87
N GLU A 267 8.64 -8.96 0.56
CA GLU A 267 8.23 -9.74 -0.60
C GLU A 267 6.77 -10.20 -0.48
N ASP A 268 6.38 -10.65 0.71
CA ASP A 268 5.03 -11.14 1.02
C ASP A 268 4.61 -10.82 2.47
N TYR A 269 3.38 -11.21 2.81
CA TYR A 269 2.83 -11.04 4.16
C TYR A 269 3.67 -11.80 5.20
N GLU A 270 4.12 -13.01 4.87
CA GLU A 270 4.88 -13.87 5.75
C GLU A 270 6.20 -13.25 6.20
N ASP A 271 6.89 -12.55 5.31
CA ASP A 271 8.11 -11.80 5.58
C ASP A 271 7.84 -10.47 6.29
N ALA A 272 6.69 -9.85 6.01
CA ALA A 272 6.20 -8.69 6.72
C ALA A 272 5.71 -9.00 8.13
N GLN A 273 5.64 -10.25 8.57
CA GLN A 273 5.25 -10.53 9.95
C GLN A 273 6.26 -9.97 10.94
N TYR A 274 5.76 -9.22 11.92
CA TYR A 274 6.53 -8.75 13.05
C TYR A 274 6.74 -9.90 14.03
N GLY A 275 8.00 -10.17 14.38
CA GLY A 275 8.35 -11.19 15.36
C GLY A 275 9.82 -11.09 15.77
N ILE A 276 10.20 -11.94 16.71
CA ILE A 276 11.55 -12.05 17.24
C ILE A 276 12.27 -13.18 16.49
N ASP A 277 13.39 -12.86 15.82
CA ASP A 277 14.25 -13.87 15.21
C ASP A 277 15.04 -14.60 16.30
N VAL A 278 14.91 -15.92 16.33
CA VAL A 278 15.61 -16.81 17.26
C VAL A 278 16.33 -17.88 16.47
N ARG A 279 17.63 -18.03 16.71
CA ARG A 279 18.46 -19.04 16.04
C ARG A 279 18.47 -20.32 16.86
N LEU A 280 17.91 -21.39 16.31
CA LEU A 280 17.91 -22.72 16.92
C LEU A 280 18.84 -23.65 16.14
N LYS A 281 19.96 -24.03 16.76
CA LYS A 281 20.88 -25.03 16.21
C LYS A 281 20.27 -26.42 16.43
N ILE A 282 20.15 -27.17 15.34
CA ILE A 282 19.55 -28.51 15.32
C ILE A 282 20.53 -29.48 14.65
N GLU A 283 20.40 -30.76 14.97
CA GLU A 283 21.26 -31.78 14.36
C GLU A 283 20.87 -32.11 12.92
N SER A 284 19.58 -32.07 12.61
CA SER A 284 19.04 -32.35 11.28
C SER A 284 17.79 -31.51 11.03
N GLY A 285 17.65 -31.03 9.79
CA GLY A 285 16.45 -30.35 9.28
C GLY A 285 15.32 -31.32 8.89
N GLU A 286 15.49 -32.62 9.13
CA GLU A 286 14.49 -33.63 8.78
C GLU A 286 13.13 -33.35 9.44
N ASN A 287 12.08 -33.36 8.62
CA ASN A 287 10.69 -33.00 8.98
C ASN A 287 10.49 -31.55 9.43
N ILE A 288 11.46 -30.67 9.23
CA ILE A 288 11.30 -29.23 9.40
C ILE A 288 11.14 -28.58 8.04
N VAL A 289 10.03 -27.88 7.87
CA VAL A 289 9.63 -27.18 6.67
C VAL A 289 9.53 -25.69 6.95
N GLU A 290 10.25 -24.89 6.17
CA GLU A 290 10.20 -23.42 6.21
C GLU A 290 8.77 -22.91 6.00
N GLY A 291 8.37 -21.88 6.76
CA GLY A 291 7.02 -21.31 6.74
C GLY A 291 5.93 -22.15 7.41
N LEU A 292 6.08 -23.49 7.46
CA LEU A 292 5.05 -24.40 7.96
C LEU A 292 5.30 -24.95 9.36
N THR A 293 6.55 -25.22 9.73
CA THR A 293 6.87 -25.84 11.03
C THR A 293 6.62 -24.85 12.16
N LYS A 294 5.69 -25.17 13.05
CA LYS A 294 5.24 -24.29 14.12
C LYS A 294 6.12 -24.39 15.36
N VAL A 295 6.18 -23.29 16.11
CA VAL A 295 6.66 -23.25 17.49
C VAL A 295 5.43 -23.19 18.38
N ILE A 296 5.23 -24.24 19.18
CA ILE A 296 4.05 -24.43 20.02
C ILE A 296 4.47 -24.38 21.49
N TYR A 297 3.74 -23.62 22.30
CA TYR A 297 3.87 -23.60 23.74
C TYR A 297 2.55 -23.94 24.40
N ARG A 298 2.50 -25.03 25.16
CA ARG A 298 1.29 -25.50 25.85
C ARG A 298 0.04 -25.59 24.94
N GLY A 299 0.25 -25.99 23.69
CA GLY A 299 -0.81 -26.13 22.67
C GLY A 299 -1.15 -24.84 21.91
N LEU A 300 -0.55 -23.69 22.26
CA LEU A 300 -0.70 -22.43 21.55
C LEU A 300 0.44 -22.23 20.56
N GLU A 301 0.12 -21.79 19.34
CA GLU A 301 1.10 -21.39 18.34
C GLU A 301 1.70 -20.04 18.75
N VAL A 302 3.01 -20.00 18.97
CA VAL A 302 3.75 -18.81 19.44
C VAL A 302 4.86 -18.41 18.47
N GLY A 303 4.91 -19.03 17.30
CA GLY A 303 5.88 -18.75 16.26
C GLY A 303 5.96 -19.85 15.22
N ARG A 304 6.92 -19.73 14.31
CA ARG A 304 7.18 -20.70 13.24
C ARG A 304 8.63 -20.67 12.78
N VAL A 305 9.05 -21.69 12.05
CA VAL A 305 10.35 -21.71 11.38
C VAL A 305 10.27 -20.81 10.14
N LYS A 306 11.05 -19.74 10.14
CA LYS A 306 11.18 -18.82 9.01
C LYS A 306 12.12 -19.37 7.94
N LYS A 307 13.29 -19.88 8.34
CA LYS A 307 14.33 -20.35 7.42
C LYS A 307 15.18 -21.45 8.04
N VAL A 308 15.72 -22.35 7.24
CA VAL A 308 16.62 -23.43 7.64
C VAL A 308 17.90 -23.30 6.81
N VAL A 309 19.03 -23.08 7.49
CA VAL A 309 20.33 -22.85 6.84
C VAL A 309 21.29 -23.98 7.19
N LEU A 310 21.94 -24.54 6.16
CA LEU A 310 23.04 -25.47 6.32
C LEU A 310 24.35 -24.69 6.52
N ASN A 311 24.94 -24.80 7.70
CA ASN A 311 26.20 -24.17 8.04
C ASN A 311 27.36 -25.16 7.90
N LYS A 312 28.41 -24.76 7.19
CA LYS A 312 29.63 -25.55 7.05
C LYS A 312 30.43 -25.49 8.36
N GLY A 313 30.39 -26.56 9.15
CA GLY A 313 31.20 -26.70 10.36
C GLY A 313 32.55 -27.39 10.09
N GLN A 314 33.51 -27.24 11.00
CA GLN A 314 34.86 -27.81 10.88
C GLN A 314 34.92 -29.36 10.83
N LYS A 315 33.87 -30.08 11.26
CA LYS A 315 33.83 -31.57 11.29
C LYS A 315 32.54 -32.20 10.74
N ARG A 316 31.40 -31.49 10.76
CA ARG A 316 30.11 -31.87 10.16
C ARG A 316 29.33 -30.60 9.79
N TYR A 317 28.43 -30.71 8.82
CA TYR A 317 27.45 -29.65 8.57
C TYR A 317 26.52 -29.52 9.79
N LYS A 318 26.25 -28.29 10.21
CA LYS A 318 25.31 -27.97 11.29
C LYS A 318 24.09 -27.29 10.68
N VAL A 319 22.90 -27.66 11.09
CA VAL A 319 21.67 -27.01 10.61
C VAL A 319 21.24 -25.97 11.63
N THR A 320 20.90 -24.76 11.17
CA THR A 320 20.32 -23.71 12.01
C THR A 320 18.96 -23.34 11.47
N ALA A 321 17.92 -23.50 12.30
CA ALA A 321 16.59 -23.00 12.02
C ALA A 321 16.45 -21.59 12.61
N HIS A 322 16.10 -20.62 11.77
CA HIS A 322 15.66 -19.29 12.19
C HIS A 322 14.17 -19.37 12.50
N LEU A 323 13.80 -19.15 13.75
CA LEU A 323 12.44 -19.10 14.23
C LEU A 323 11.97 -17.65 14.26
N LEU A 324 10.76 -17.40 13.79
CA LEU A 324 10.06 -16.14 13.99
C LEU A 324 9.03 -16.34 15.10
N LEU A 325 9.29 -15.79 16.28
CA LEU A 325 8.42 -15.90 17.44
C LEU A 325 7.57 -14.66 17.64
N ASP A 326 6.38 -14.84 18.21
CA ASP A 326 5.53 -13.74 18.64
C ASP A 326 6.28 -12.86 19.66
N PRO A 327 6.18 -11.51 19.59
CA PRO A 327 6.79 -10.62 20.58
C PRO A 327 6.42 -10.91 22.03
N MET A 328 5.25 -11.49 22.28
CA MET A 328 4.82 -11.95 23.60
C MET A 328 5.70 -13.06 24.16
N ALA A 329 6.46 -13.77 23.31
CA ALA A 329 7.47 -14.74 23.72
C ALA A 329 8.77 -14.08 24.23
N ARG A 330 8.96 -12.76 24.15
CA ARG A 330 10.20 -12.12 24.62
C ARG A 330 10.60 -12.46 26.07
N PRO A 331 9.67 -12.48 27.06
CA PRO A 331 10.04 -12.72 28.45
C PRO A 331 10.57 -14.14 28.73
N ILE A 332 10.26 -15.09 27.85
CA ILE A 332 10.68 -16.49 27.98
C ILE A 332 11.96 -16.79 27.19
N LEU A 333 12.51 -15.84 26.41
CA LEU A 333 13.74 -16.03 25.65
C LEU A 333 14.96 -15.74 26.52
N LYS A 334 15.27 -16.69 27.40
CA LYS A 334 16.37 -16.61 28.37
C LYS A 334 17.33 -17.78 28.22
N GLU A 335 18.58 -17.62 28.65
CA GLU A 335 19.64 -18.66 28.57
C GLU A 335 19.19 -20.05 29.06
N GLY A 336 18.39 -20.14 30.12
CA GLY A 336 17.88 -21.42 30.65
C GLY A 336 16.73 -22.05 29.85
N THR A 337 16.27 -21.39 28.78
CA THR A 337 15.13 -21.85 27.97
C THR A 337 15.59 -22.96 27.05
N LYS A 338 14.84 -24.06 27.07
CA LYS A 338 15.21 -25.27 26.33
C LYS A 338 14.18 -25.56 25.27
N PHE A 339 14.64 -25.72 24.04
CA PHE A 339 13.83 -26.04 22.88
C PHE A 339 14.05 -27.50 22.48
N TRP A 340 13.01 -28.18 21.99
CA TRP A 340 13.15 -29.50 21.35
C TRP A 340 12.11 -29.69 20.25
N ILE A 341 12.36 -30.69 19.39
CA ILE A 341 11.51 -30.98 18.23
C ILE A 341 10.68 -32.23 18.55
N ILE A 342 9.36 -32.14 18.40
CA ILE A 342 8.44 -33.27 18.51
C ILE A 342 8.17 -33.80 17.10
N ARG A 343 8.52 -35.07 16.87
CA ARG A 343 8.36 -35.79 15.60
C ARG A 343 7.29 -36.88 15.71
N PRO A 344 6.64 -37.28 14.60
CA PRO A 344 5.85 -38.50 14.56
C PRO A 344 6.75 -39.70 14.83
N THR A 345 6.32 -40.62 15.70
CA THR A 345 7.09 -41.83 16.01
C THR A 345 6.21 -43.07 15.83
N PHE A 346 6.71 -44.03 15.06
CA PHE A 346 6.05 -45.30 14.80
C PHE A 346 6.73 -46.39 15.65
N GLY A 347 5.96 -47.09 16.47
CA GLY A 347 6.46 -48.20 17.29
C GLY A 347 5.57 -49.44 17.16
N ALA A 348 6.10 -50.59 17.59
CA ALA A 348 5.40 -51.88 17.50
C ALA A 348 4.10 -51.96 18.35
N GLY A 349 3.89 -51.01 19.28
CA GLY A 349 2.67 -50.88 20.10
C GLY A 349 1.70 -49.78 19.64
N GLY A 350 1.84 -49.25 18.42
CA GLY A 350 1.02 -48.17 17.87
C GLY A 350 1.79 -46.85 17.66
N VAL A 351 1.09 -45.83 17.17
CA VAL A 351 1.70 -44.53 16.82
C VAL A 351 1.57 -43.57 18.00
N LYS A 352 2.69 -43.00 18.45
CA LYS A 352 2.70 -41.89 19.44
C LYS A 352 2.71 -40.56 18.71
N ASN A 353 2.05 -39.55 19.29
CA ASN A 353 1.86 -38.22 18.71
C ASN A 353 0.99 -38.26 17.43
N LEU A 354 -0.13 -38.97 17.43
CA LEU A 354 -1.04 -39.08 16.26
C LEU A 354 -1.39 -37.74 15.59
N GLY A 355 -1.49 -36.65 16.36
CA GLY A 355 -1.69 -35.31 15.81
C GLY A 355 -0.60 -34.86 14.83
N THR A 356 0.65 -35.28 15.01
CA THR A 356 1.79 -34.93 14.14
C THR A 356 1.83 -35.71 12.84
N LEU A 357 1.04 -36.78 12.69
CA LEU A 357 0.86 -37.43 11.39
C LEU A 357 0.17 -36.51 10.39
N VAL A 358 -0.74 -35.67 10.90
CA VAL A 358 -1.49 -34.71 10.11
C VAL A 358 -0.76 -33.37 10.14
N SER A 359 -0.40 -32.84 11.31
CA SER A 359 0.18 -31.49 11.43
C SER A 359 1.68 -31.37 11.08
N GLY A 360 2.39 -32.50 10.92
CA GLY A 360 3.86 -32.51 10.80
C GLY A 360 4.59 -32.34 12.13
N ALA A 361 5.92 -32.34 12.08
CA ALA A 361 6.74 -32.05 13.25
C ALA A 361 6.59 -30.59 13.71
N TYR A 362 6.81 -30.33 15.00
CA TYR A 362 6.77 -28.98 15.55
C TYR A 362 7.84 -28.80 16.62
N ILE A 363 8.20 -27.55 16.87
CA ILE A 363 9.15 -27.15 17.91
C ILE A 363 8.34 -26.74 19.15
N THR A 364 8.81 -27.13 20.33
CA THR A 364 8.27 -26.66 21.60
C THR A 364 9.42 -26.26 22.51
N PHE A 365 9.11 -25.60 23.62
CA PHE A 365 10.10 -25.23 24.61
C PHE A 365 9.55 -25.24 26.03
N VAL A 366 10.47 -25.22 27.00
CA VAL A 366 10.19 -24.91 28.39
C VAL A 366 10.94 -23.63 28.77
N PRO A 367 10.26 -22.60 29.30
CA PRO A 367 10.91 -21.38 29.79
C PRO A 367 11.90 -21.70 30.90
N GLY A 368 13.05 -21.02 30.87
CA GLY A 368 14.00 -21.03 31.97
C GLY A 368 14.35 -19.64 32.45
N GLU A 369 15.25 -19.57 33.42
CA GLU A 369 15.76 -18.31 33.96
C GLU A 369 17.09 -17.92 33.30
N GLY A 370 17.62 -16.76 33.67
CA GLY A 370 18.88 -16.23 33.14
C GLY A 370 18.71 -14.99 32.27
N LYS A 371 19.79 -14.61 31.59
CA LYS A 371 19.83 -13.40 30.76
C LYS A 371 19.07 -13.61 29.46
N PRO A 372 18.58 -12.55 28.80
CA PRO A 372 17.97 -12.65 27.47
C PRO A 372 18.90 -13.34 26.48
N CYS A 373 18.39 -14.35 25.77
CA CYS A 373 19.13 -15.14 24.78
C CYS A 373 18.27 -15.38 23.54
N PHE A 374 18.88 -15.30 22.35
CA PHE A 374 18.22 -15.54 21.06
C PHE A 374 18.91 -16.66 20.26
N ASP A 375 19.83 -17.37 20.89
CA ASP A 375 20.65 -18.43 20.30
C ASP A 375 20.54 -19.70 21.15
N PHE A 376 19.88 -20.71 20.61
CA PHE A 376 19.60 -21.94 21.32
C PHE A 376 20.15 -23.16 20.58
N VAL A 377 20.30 -24.25 21.32
CA VAL A 377 20.59 -25.58 20.78
C VAL A 377 19.41 -26.46 21.15
N ALA A 378 18.81 -27.14 20.17
CA ALA A 378 17.69 -28.02 20.42
C ALA A 378 18.14 -29.25 21.22
N GLU A 379 17.39 -29.59 22.26
CA GLU A 379 17.55 -30.82 23.02
C GLU A 379 16.99 -32.01 22.22
N GLY A 380 17.68 -33.16 22.30
CA GLY A 380 17.04 -34.45 22.01
C GLY A 380 17.03 -34.97 20.57
N SER A 381 18.11 -34.80 19.82
CA SER A 381 18.37 -35.64 18.63
C SER A 381 18.94 -37.02 19.04
N ASN A 382 18.12 -37.81 19.74
CA ASN A 382 18.45 -38.86 20.72
C ASN A 382 18.62 -38.35 22.16
N SER A 383 17.56 -37.77 22.73
CA SER A 383 17.37 -37.75 24.18
C SER A 383 16.72 -39.06 24.64
N LYS A 384 17.50 -40.15 24.69
CA LYS A 384 17.27 -41.11 25.76
C LYS A 384 17.70 -40.40 27.04
N GLU A 385 16.74 -39.82 27.73
CA GLU A 385 16.67 -39.65 29.19
C GLU A 385 15.60 -38.59 29.49
N ILE A 386 14.38 -39.09 29.63
CA ILE A 386 13.26 -38.35 30.19
C ILE A 386 13.58 -38.18 31.67
N PHE A 387 13.97 -36.96 32.08
CA PHE A 387 14.01 -36.57 33.48
C PHE A 387 12.57 -36.56 34.03
N ARG A 388 12.18 -37.64 34.69
CA ARG A 388 11.25 -37.56 35.82
C ARG A 388 12.10 -37.20 37.04
N ASP A 389 11.60 -36.33 37.92
CA ASP A 389 12.21 -36.16 39.24
C ASP A 389 12.20 -37.52 39.95
N GLY A 390 13.40 -38.06 40.22
CA GLY A 390 13.58 -39.41 40.76
C GLY A 390 15.05 -39.74 40.99
N LYS A 391 15.30 -40.77 41.81
CA LYS A 391 16.67 -41.29 42.05
C LYS A 391 17.05 -42.28 40.96
N PHE A 392 18.27 -42.15 40.43
CA PHE A 392 18.80 -43.01 39.39
C PHE A 392 19.68 -44.11 39.99
N TYR A 393 19.53 -45.34 39.47
CA TYR A 393 20.31 -46.50 39.86
C TYR A 393 20.97 -47.12 38.63
N LYS A 394 22.21 -47.58 38.78
CA LYS A 394 22.92 -48.35 37.75
C LYS A 394 22.78 -49.84 38.08
N LEU A 395 22.11 -50.58 37.20
CA LEU A 395 21.95 -52.02 37.32
C LEU A 395 23.01 -52.73 36.45
N VAL A 396 23.50 -53.88 36.92
CA VAL A 396 24.46 -54.74 36.20
C VAL A 396 23.86 -56.13 36.14
N SER A 397 23.76 -56.72 34.94
CA SER A 397 23.26 -58.09 34.73
C SER A 397 24.18 -58.84 33.79
N THR A 398 24.30 -60.16 34.00
CA THR A 398 25.04 -61.10 33.15
C THR A 398 24.19 -61.71 32.03
N ASP A 399 22.86 -61.55 32.08
CA ASP A 399 21.93 -61.93 31.01
C ASP A 399 20.89 -60.82 30.77
N LEU A 400 20.59 -60.54 29.51
CA LEU A 400 19.78 -59.42 29.02
C LEU A 400 18.36 -59.84 28.59
N GLN A 401 17.94 -61.06 28.94
CA GLN A 401 16.63 -61.55 28.54
C GLN A 401 15.50 -60.78 29.25
N SER A 402 14.83 -59.92 28.48
CA SER A 402 13.60 -59.14 28.75
C SER A 402 13.71 -57.69 29.23
N LEU A 403 14.92 -57.12 29.38
CA LEU A 403 15.06 -55.69 29.72
C LEU A 403 15.25 -54.81 28.47
N ALA A 404 14.20 -54.08 28.09
CA ALA A 404 14.26 -53.03 27.07
C ALA A 404 14.13 -51.63 27.70
N PRO A 405 14.65 -50.56 27.06
CA PRO A 405 14.41 -49.19 27.50
C PRO A 405 12.91 -48.90 27.65
N GLY A 406 12.47 -48.55 28.86
CA GLY A 406 11.05 -48.30 29.17
C GLY A 406 10.28 -49.49 29.75
N THR A 407 10.96 -50.60 30.05
CA THR A 407 10.40 -51.68 30.90
C THR A 407 10.13 -51.10 32.30
N PRO A 408 8.90 -51.27 32.85
CA PRO A 408 8.47 -50.61 34.09
C PRO A 408 9.26 -51.02 35.33
#